data_AF-A0A2K9DTR1-F1
#
_entry.id   AF-A0A2K9DTR1-F1
#
_cell.length_a   1.000
_cell.length_b   1.000
_cell.length_c   1.000
_cell.angle_alpha   90.00
_cell.angle_beta   90.00
_cell.angle_gamma   90.00
#
_symmetry.space_group_name_H-M   'P 1'
#
loop_
_entity.id
_entity.type
_entity.pdbx_description
1 polymer ?
#
loop_
_entity_poly.entity_id
_entity_poly.type
_entity_poly.pdbx_seq_one_letter_code
_entity_poly.pdbx_strand_id
1 'polypeptide(L)'
;MHALTVALASVAAEATPTPTMTVDPDVVTPGFAGFVAIALLSVVVIFLIVDMLRRIRRAGYRSEIAEELDAHERDAAAAASDAQARAAVEASDTDDQDIDPPSR
;
A
#
# COMPACT_ATOMS: atom_id res chain seq x y z
N MET A 1 -20.20 -3.48 -71.05
CA MET A 1 -20.19 -3.34 -69.58
C MET A 1 -19.75 -4.60 -68.83
N HIS A 2 -19.87 -5.81 -69.39
CA HIS A 2 -19.42 -7.06 -68.73
C HIS A 2 -17.91 -7.33 -68.79
N ALA A 3 -17.20 -6.78 -69.78
CA ALA A 3 -15.75 -6.95 -69.88
C ALA A 3 -14.99 -6.24 -68.74
N LEU A 4 -15.51 -5.09 -68.28
CA LEU A 4 -14.90 -4.30 -67.21
C LEU A 4 -15.12 -4.95 -65.84
N THR A 5 -16.24 -5.65 -65.64
CA THR A 5 -16.52 -6.41 -64.42
C THR A 5 -15.68 -7.69 -64.30
N VAL A 6 -15.36 -8.36 -65.43
CA VAL A 6 -14.51 -9.56 -65.42
C VAL A 6 -13.05 -9.20 -65.16
N ALA A 7 -12.55 -8.10 -65.74
CA ALA A 7 -11.17 -7.64 -65.52
C ALA A 7 -10.92 -7.15 -64.08
N LEU A 8 -11.92 -6.54 -63.43
CA LEU A 8 -11.80 -6.12 -62.02
C LEU A 8 -11.83 -7.34 -61.07
N ALA A 9 -12.59 -8.38 -61.41
CA ALA A 9 -12.63 -9.63 -60.65
C ALA A 9 -11.34 -10.45 -60.76
N SER A 10 -10.67 -10.46 -61.94
CA SER A 10 -9.39 -11.15 -62.10
C SER A 10 -8.24 -10.46 -61.35
N VAL A 11 -8.23 -9.12 -61.28
CA VAL A 11 -7.23 -8.36 -60.50
C VAL A 11 -7.43 -8.52 -58.99
N ALA A 12 -8.68 -8.62 -58.52
CA ALA A 12 -8.97 -8.86 -57.10
C ALA A 12 -8.63 -10.29 -56.64
N ALA A 13 -8.69 -11.27 -57.55
CA ALA A 13 -8.39 -12.67 -57.26
C ALA A 13 -6.88 -12.97 -57.14
N GLU A 14 -6.00 -12.13 -57.70
CA GLU A 14 -4.56 -12.42 -57.79
C GLU A 14 -3.69 -11.81 -56.65
N ALA A 15 -4.23 -11.01 -55.73
CA ALA A 15 -3.39 -10.21 -54.82
C ALA A 15 -3.77 -10.24 -53.33
N THR A 16 -4.31 -11.34 -52.80
CA THR A 16 -4.29 -11.54 -51.34
C THR A 16 -3.16 -12.53 -51.02
N PRO A 17 -1.95 -12.05 -50.65
CA PRO A 17 -0.91 -12.95 -50.16
C PRO A 17 -1.47 -13.66 -48.93
N THR A 18 -1.72 -14.96 -49.04
CA THR A 18 -2.03 -15.79 -47.88
C THR A 18 -0.75 -15.85 -47.05
N PRO A 19 -0.75 -15.40 -45.78
CA PRO A 19 0.45 -15.48 -44.96
C PRO A 19 0.80 -16.95 -44.75
N THR A 20 1.80 -17.43 -45.48
CA THR A 20 2.42 -18.73 -45.21
C THR A 20 3.24 -18.55 -43.94
N MET A 21 2.78 -19.12 -42.82
CA MET A 21 3.54 -19.16 -41.57
C MET A 21 4.91 -19.79 -41.85
N THR A 22 5.97 -18.97 -41.83
CA THR A 22 7.36 -19.42 -41.99
C THR A 22 7.99 -19.86 -40.66
N VAL A 23 7.24 -19.74 -39.56
CA VAL A 23 7.61 -20.18 -38.21
C VAL A 23 6.61 -21.24 -37.76
N ASP A 24 7.12 -22.33 -37.20
CA ASP A 24 6.31 -23.42 -36.66
C ASP A 24 5.38 -22.88 -35.54
N PRO A 25 4.04 -23.06 -35.64
CA PRO A 25 3.09 -22.55 -34.66
C PRO A 25 3.33 -23.07 -33.24
N ASP A 26 3.95 -24.24 -33.07
CA ASP A 26 4.28 -24.80 -31.76
C ASP A 26 5.42 -24.03 -31.05
N VAL A 27 6.13 -23.16 -31.77
CA VAL A 27 7.17 -22.27 -31.22
C VAL A 27 6.58 -20.99 -30.62
N VAL A 28 5.39 -20.55 -31.06
CA VAL A 28 4.79 -19.26 -30.66
C VAL A 28 3.71 -19.36 -29.60
N THR A 29 3.10 -20.53 -29.42
CA THR A 29 2.25 -20.78 -28.25
C THR A 29 3.05 -21.55 -27.21
N PRO A 30 3.32 -20.96 -26.04
CA PRO A 30 3.98 -21.69 -24.97
C PRO A 30 2.96 -22.73 -24.52
N GLY A 31 3.14 -23.99 -24.99
CA GLY A 31 2.15 -25.06 -24.83
C GLY A 31 1.90 -25.44 -23.37
N PHE A 32 1.60 -26.69 -23.08
CA PHE A 32 1.32 -27.11 -21.70
C PHE A 32 2.42 -26.72 -20.69
N ALA A 33 3.69 -26.79 -21.11
CA ALA A 33 4.82 -26.33 -20.30
C ALA A 33 4.76 -24.85 -19.93
N GLY A 34 4.32 -23.99 -20.85
CA GLY A 34 4.10 -22.57 -20.61
C GLY A 34 2.99 -22.29 -19.60
N PHE A 35 1.89 -23.03 -19.72
CA PHE A 35 0.77 -22.93 -18.81
C PHE A 35 1.17 -23.33 -17.38
N VAL A 36 1.95 -24.41 -17.24
CA VAL A 36 2.49 -24.84 -15.94
C VAL A 36 3.45 -23.80 -15.37
N ALA A 37 4.30 -23.17 -16.20
CA ALA A 37 5.20 -22.11 -15.76
C ALA A 37 4.44 -20.89 -15.22
N ILE A 38 3.38 -20.43 -15.91
CA ILE A 38 2.54 -19.32 -15.44
C ILE A 38 1.73 -19.70 -14.20
N ALA A 39 1.24 -20.94 -14.11
CA ALA A 39 0.54 -21.42 -12.91
C ALA A 39 1.46 -21.38 -11.68
N LEU A 40 2.70 -21.87 -11.80
CA LEU A 40 3.72 -21.79 -10.76
C LEU A 40 4.05 -20.34 -10.38
N LEU A 41 4.28 -19.48 -11.38
CA LEU A 41 4.53 -18.07 -11.15
C LEU A 41 3.38 -17.41 -10.37
N SER A 42 2.14 -17.72 -10.74
CA SER A 42 0.94 -17.21 -10.07
C SER A 42 0.90 -17.65 -8.60
N VAL A 43 1.22 -18.92 -8.31
CA VAL A 43 1.31 -19.44 -6.94
C VAL A 43 2.37 -18.68 -6.13
N VAL A 44 3.56 -18.45 -6.71
CA VAL A 44 4.63 -17.67 -6.05
C VAL A 44 4.17 -16.26 -5.76
N VAL A 45 3.53 -15.58 -6.71
CA VAL A 45 3.00 -14.22 -6.53
C VAL A 45 1.94 -14.18 -5.44
N ILE A 46 0.99 -15.12 -5.43
CA ILE A 46 -0.04 -15.23 -4.39
C ILE A 46 0.62 -15.44 -3.02
N PHE A 47 1.58 -16.36 -2.93
CA PHE A 47 2.30 -16.62 -1.69
C PHE A 47 3.04 -15.38 -1.19
N LEU A 48 3.62 -14.59 -2.09
CA LEU A 48 4.32 -13.35 -1.78
C LEU A 48 3.36 -12.26 -1.30
N ILE A 49 2.17 -12.14 -1.92
CA ILE A 49 1.10 -11.26 -1.44
C ILE A 49 0.65 -11.68 -0.04
N VAL A 50 0.38 -12.98 0.18
CA VAL A 50 -0.04 -13.49 1.49
C VAL A 50 1.04 -13.29 2.54
N ASP A 51 2.31 -13.53 2.21
CA ASP A 51 3.45 -13.28 3.09
C ASP A 51 3.53 -11.80 3.46
N MET A 52 3.47 -10.91 2.47
CA MET A 52 3.50 -9.46 2.68
C MET A 52 2.32 -8.99 3.55
N LEU A 53 1.10 -9.45 3.27
CA LEU A 53 -0.08 -9.14 4.08
C LEU A 53 0.06 -9.67 5.52
N ARG A 54 0.57 -10.89 5.68
CA ARG A 54 0.79 -11.51 6.99
C ARG A 54 1.89 -10.81 7.78
N ARG A 55 2.92 -10.31 7.10
CA ARG A 55 3.99 -9.50 7.67
C ARG A 55 3.47 -8.15 8.13
N ILE A 56 2.72 -7.44 7.29
CA ILE A 56 2.09 -6.14 7.62
C ILE A 56 1.20 -6.30 8.85
N ARG A 57 0.29 -7.30 8.83
CA ARG A 57 -0.58 -7.56 9.99
C ARG A 57 0.22 -7.89 11.25
N ARG A 58 1.30 -8.67 11.16
CA ARG A 58 2.12 -9.00 12.34
C ARG A 58 2.94 -7.82 12.88
N ALA A 59 3.38 -6.91 12.02
CA ALA A 59 4.20 -5.77 12.40
C ALA A 59 3.34 -4.58 12.90
N GLY A 60 2.18 -4.33 12.26
CA GLY A 60 1.37 -3.13 12.50
C GLY A 60 0.68 -3.07 13.87
N TYR A 61 0.17 -4.20 14.39
CA TYR A 61 -0.60 -4.17 15.65
C TYR A 61 0.20 -3.70 16.88
N ARG A 62 1.52 -3.82 16.84
CA ARG A 62 2.35 -3.47 18.00
C ARG A 62 2.85 -2.03 17.97
N SER A 63 2.99 -1.43 16.79
CA SER A 63 3.46 -0.05 16.67
C SER A 63 2.31 0.94 16.90
N GLU A 64 1.16 0.74 16.27
CA GLU A 64 0.03 1.68 16.40
C GLU A 64 -0.52 1.76 17.83
N ILE A 65 -0.65 0.61 18.52
CA ILE A 65 -1.12 0.59 19.91
C ILE A 65 -0.08 1.20 20.86
N ALA A 66 1.21 0.94 20.63
CA ALA A 66 2.26 1.52 21.46
C ALA A 66 2.35 3.04 21.29
N GLU A 67 2.11 3.54 20.08
CA GLU A 67 2.17 4.97 19.78
C GLU A 67 0.97 5.73 20.36
N GLU A 68 -0.23 5.15 20.30
CA GLU A 68 -1.44 5.71 20.94
C GLU A 68 -1.33 5.67 22.48
N LEU A 69 -0.80 4.59 23.05
CA LEU A 69 -0.60 4.48 24.50
C LEU A 69 0.47 5.46 25.02
N ASP A 70 1.59 5.61 24.31
CA ASP A 70 2.67 6.53 24.65
C ASP A 70 2.22 8.00 24.50
N ALA A 71 1.39 8.31 23.50
CA ALA A 71 0.76 9.63 23.39
C ALA A 71 -0.15 9.93 24.59
N HIS A 72 -1.02 8.98 24.98
CA HIS A 72 -1.87 9.14 26.15
C HIS A 72 -1.09 9.26 27.48
N GLU A 73 -0.02 8.48 27.66
CA GLU A 73 0.85 8.59 28.83
C GLU A 73 1.58 9.94 28.89
N ARG A 74 2.06 10.45 27.75
CA ARG A 74 2.72 11.76 27.68
C ARG A 74 1.75 12.91 27.98
N ASP A 75 0.53 12.85 27.46
CA ASP A 75 -0.51 13.85 27.75
C ASP A 75 -0.91 13.81 29.24
N ALA A 76 -1.06 12.62 29.81
CA ALA A 76 -1.34 12.46 31.24
C ALA A 76 -0.18 12.96 32.12
N ALA A 77 1.06 12.70 31.72
CA ALA A 77 2.25 13.20 32.41
C ALA A 77 2.37 14.73 32.35
N ALA A 78 2.08 15.34 31.19
CA ALA A 78 2.07 16.80 31.03
C ALA A 78 0.97 17.45 31.88
N ALA A 79 -0.24 16.87 31.90
CA ALA A 79 -1.33 17.36 32.75
C ALA A 79 -0.98 17.26 34.24
N ALA A 80 -0.32 16.18 34.66
CA ALA A 80 0.16 16.01 36.03
C ALA A 80 1.24 17.03 36.40
N SER A 81 2.21 17.30 35.51
CA SER A 81 3.23 18.32 35.76
C SER A 81 2.63 19.72 35.85
N ASP A 82 1.65 20.06 35.01
CA ASP A 82 0.98 21.36 35.05
C ASP A 82 0.15 21.54 36.33
N ALA A 83 -0.49 20.48 36.81
CA ALA A 83 -1.20 20.49 38.07
C ALA A 83 -0.23 20.68 39.25
N GLN A 84 0.91 19.99 39.22
CA GLN A 84 1.94 20.11 40.25
C GLN A 84 2.59 21.52 40.25
N ALA A 85 2.83 22.10 39.08
CA ALA A 85 3.35 23.46 38.96
C ALA A 85 2.38 24.49 39.55
N ARG A 86 1.07 24.36 39.26
CA ARG A 86 0.03 25.22 39.85
C ARG A 86 -0.05 25.09 41.37
N ALA A 87 -0.02 23.86 41.88
CA ALA A 87 -0.02 23.61 43.33
C ALA A 87 1.23 24.18 44.02
N ALA A 88 2.39 24.14 43.36
CA ALA A 88 3.61 24.74 43.88
C ALA A 88 3.53 26.28 43.96
N VAL A 89 2.93 26.93 42.96
CA VAL A 89 2.70 28.39 42.97
C VAL A 89 1.71 28.77 44.07
N GLU A 90 0.61 28.04 44.23
CA GLU A 90 -0.36 28.28 45.29
C GLU A 90 0.25 28.10 46.69
N ALA A 91 1.11 27.09 46.85
CA ALA A 91 1.83 26.87 48.10
C ALA A 91 2.80 28.01 48.43
N SER A 92 3.55 28.53 47.44
CA SER A 92 4.44 29.68 47.68
C SER A 92 3.67 30.96 47.99
N ASP A 93 2.55 31.20 47.29
CA ASP A 93 1.69 32.37 47.55
C ASP A 93 1.11 32.34 48.98
N THR A 94 0.82 31.15 49.51
CA THR A 94 0.31 30.99 50.89
C THR A 94 1.42 31.20 51.92
N ASP A 95 2.62 30.67 51.68
CA ASP A 95 3.78 30.80 52.59
C ASP A 95 4.22 32.27 52.75
N ASP A 96 4.19 33.05 51.66
CA ASP A 96 4.52 34.49 51.70
C ASP A 96 3.51 35.30 52.54
N GLN A 97 2.22 34.92 52.56
CA GLN A 97 1.18 35.61 53.34
C GLN A 97 1.28 35.38 54.85
N ASP A 98 1.81 34.23 55.27
CA ASP A 98 1.98 33.89 56.69
C ASP A 98 3.22 34.55 57.33
N ILE A 99 4.15 35.08 56.52
CA ILE A 99 5.39 35.73 56.98
C ILE A 99 5.19 37.22 57.30
N ASP A 100 4.18 37.88 56.74
CA ASP A 100 3.94 39.30 56.98
C ASP A 100 3.41 39.55 58.42
N PRO A 101 4.17 40.22 59.31
CA PRO A 101 3.71 40.51 60.65
C PRO A 101 2.58 41.54 60.64
N PRO A 102 1.60 41.47 61.57
CA PRO A 102 0.51 42.43 61.63
C PRO A 102 1.07 43.83 61.88
N SER A 103 0.98 44.70 60.87
CA SER A 103 1.35 46.11 60.98
C SER A 103 0.46 46.79 62.01
N ARG A 104 1.05 47.14 63.16
CA ARG A 104 0.41 47.83 64.30
C ARG A 104 0.61 49.33 64.24
#